data_AF-A0A7S4I1I9-F1
#
_entry.id   AF-A0A7S4I1I9-F1
#
_cell.length_a   1.000
_cell.length_b   1.000
_cell.length_c   1.000
_cell.angle_alpha   90.00
_cell.angle_beta   90.00
_cell.angle_gamma   90.00
#
_symmetry.space_group_name_H-M   'P 1'
#
loop_
_entity.id
_entity.type
_entity.pdbx_description
1 polymer ?
#
loop_
_entity_poly.entity_id
_entity_poly.type
_entity_poly.pdbx_seq_one_letter_code
_entity_poly.pdbx_strand_id
1 'polypeptide(L)'
;RNNRRLWRAEAQALWATRQAPIIPRAGCRTSWKQEFAFRLTDAARCRLTTAELTCAEWRFRFRHDLQAMHLTDAEREQYRERAPATLHFDPDGFYSSTIPGAPSALRPLRWRLMAASGGDSALVQIGSYPLLQVERTPDWGWRMRNQFVEFYTEARPPKESGR
;
A
#
# COMPACT_ATOMS: atom_id res chain seq x y z
N ARG A 1 -29.18 15.89 -17.88
CA ARG A 1 -28.35 16.61 -16.86
C ARG A 1 -28.32 15.92 -15.49
N ASN A 2 -29.30 15.09 -15.11
CA ASN A 2 -29.36 14.43 -13.78
C ASN A 2 -28.29 13.36 -13.51
N ASN A 3 -27.97 12.50 -14.49
CA ASN A 3 -27.03 11.39 -14.29
C ASN A 3 -25.62 11.81 -13.83
N ARG A 4 -25.11 12.96 -14.29
CA ARG A 4 -23.75 13.41 -13.92
C ARG A 4 -23.65 13.80 -12.44
N ARG A 5 -24.73 14.34 -11.85
CA ARG A 5 -24.77 14.70 -10.42
C ARG A 5 -24.81 13.46 -9.54
N LEU A 6 -25.63 12.47 -9.91
CA LEU A 6 -25.72 11.19 -9.21
C LEU A 6 -24.38 10.46 -9.16
N TRP A 7 -23.76 10.18 -10.31
CA TRP A 7 -22.47 9.47 -10.37
C TRP A 7 -21.36 10.21 -9.64
N ARG A 8 -21.40 11.54 -9.64
CA ARG A 8 -20.45 12.35 -8.89
C ARG A 8 -20.64 12.19 -7.38
N ALA A 9 -21.88 12.25 -6.88
CA ALA A 9 -22.17 12.09 -5.46
C ALA A 9 -21.79 10.69 -4.96
N GLU A 10 -22.17 9.64 -5.68
CA GLU A 10 -21.82 8.25 -5.37
C GLU A 10 -20.30 8.03 -5.36
N ALA A 11 -19.61 8.54 -6.39
CA ALA A 11 -18.16 8.49 -6.48
C ALA A 11 -17.49 9.20 -5.30
N GLN A 12 -17.94 10.41 -4.96
CA GLN A 12 -17.38 11.19 -3.86
C GLN A 12 -17.61 10.51 -2.49
N ALA A 13 -18.80 9.99 -2.25
CA ALA A 13 -19.11 9.24 -1.03
C ALA A 13 -18.21 8.01 -0.88
N LEU A 14 -18.03 7.25 -1.97
CA LEU A 14 -17.15 6.08 -1.99
C LEU A 14 -15.68 6.47 -1.78
N TRP A 15 -15.19 7.53 -2.44
CA TRP A 15 -13.77 7.92 -2.35
C TRP A 15 -13.41 8.61 -1.05
N ALA A 16 -14.37 9.15 -0.30
CA ALA A 16 -14.12 9.77 1.00
C ALA A 16 -13.55 8.78 2.04
N THR A 17 -13.75 7.47 1.84
CA THR A 17 -13.38 6.42 2.79
C THR A 17 -12.39 5.40 2.21
N ARG A 18 -11.87 5.63 1.00
CA ARG A 18 -11.03 4.67 0.27
C ARG A 18 -9.77 5.34 -0.25
N GLN A 19 -8.69 4.56 -0.36
CA GLN A 19 -7.45 5.00 -0.99
C GLN A 19 -7.69 5.32 -2.47
N ALA A 20 -7.06 6.39 -2.94
CA ALA A 20 -6.99 6.65 -4.37
C ALA A 20 -6.11 5.57 -5.06
N PRO A 21 -6.35 5.24 -6.33
CA PRO A 21 -5.44 4.39 -7.09
C PRO A 21 -4.02 4.96 -7.06
N ILE A 22 -3.03 4.10 -6.79
CA ILE A 22 -1.62 4.49 -6.69
C ILE A 22 -1.08 4.98 -8.03
N ILE A 23 -1.50 4.35 -9.14
CA ILE A 23 -1.17 4.82 -10.48
C ILE A 23 -2.36 5.62 -11.02
N PRO A 24 -2.26 6.96 -11.09
CA PRO A 24 -3.29 7.76 -11.73
C PRO A 24 -3.35 7.45 -13.23
N ARG A 25 -4.56 7.40 -13.79
CA ARG A 25 -4.74 7.32 -15.26
C ARG A 25 -4.27 8.65 -15.86
N ALA A 26 -3.10 8.66 -16.49
CA ALA A 26 -2.63 9.84 -17.20
C ALA A 26 -3.57 10.17 -18.39
N GLY A 27 -3.98 11.43 -18.50
CA GLY A 27 -4.45 12.03 -19.76
C GLY A 27 -5.88 11.72 -20.23
N CYS A 28 -6.65 10.85 -19.59
CA CYS A 28 -8.02 10.56 -20.05
C CYS A 28 -9.05 11.48 -19.38
N ARG A 29 -9.76 12.29 -20.17
CA ARG A 29 -11.03 12.92 -19.74
C ARG A 29 -12.09 11.84 -19.53
N THR A 30 -12.07 11.17 -18.39
CA THR A 30 -13.08 10.16 -18.04
C THR A 30 -14.35 10.82 -17.50
N SER A 31 -15.50 10.27 -17.88
CA SER A 31 -16.75 10.62 -17.19
C SER A 31 -16.75 10.07 -15.78
N TRP A 32 -17.49 10.70 -14.85
CA TRP A 32 -17.65 10.22 -13.47
C TRP A 32 -18.07 8.74 -13.38
N LYS A 33 -18.94 8.29 -14.31
CA LYS A 33 -19.37 6.89 -14.38
C LYS A 33 -18.22 5.95 -14.75
N GLN A 34 -17.37 6.34 -15.70
CA GLN A 34 -16.22 5.53 -16.11
C GLN A 34 -15.16 5.47 -15.01
N GLU A 35 -14.90 6.60 -14.34
CA GLU A 35 -13.97 6.64 -13.21
C GLU A 35 -14.47 5.79 -12.03
N PHE A 36 -15.77 5.85 -11.73
CA PHE A 36 -16.40 5.02 -10.73
C PHE A 36 -16.25 3.53 -11.04
N ALA A 37 -16.65 3.11 -12.25
CA ALA A 37 -16.52 1.72 -12.68
C ALA A 37 -15.05 1.25 -12.68
N PHE A 38 -14.14 2.10 -13.16
CA PHE A 38 -12.70 1.81 -13.15
C PHE A 38 -12.20 1.53 -11.73
N ARG A 39 -12.52 2.39 -10.76
CA ARG A 39 -12.07 2.20 -9.37
C ARG A 39 -12.66 0.96 -8.71
N LEU A 40 -13.90 0.59 -9.05
CA LEU A 40 -14.48 -0.67 -8.59
C LEU A 40 -13.75 -1.88 -9.16
N THR A 41 -13.43 -1.86 -10.47
CA THR A 41 -12.62 -2.91 -11.10
C THR A 41 -11.21 -2.96 -10.51
N ASP A 42 -10.59 -1.81 -10.27
CA ASP A 42 -9.27 -1.67 -9.64
C ASP A 42 -9.25 -2.24 -8.22
N ALA A 43 -10.31 -1.98 -7.46
CA ALA A 43 -10.50 -2.49 -6.10
C ALA A 43 -10.73 -4.01 -6.04
N ALA A 44 -11.31 -4.61 -7.08
CA ALA A 44 -11.53 -6.05 -7.15
C ALA A 44 -10.30 -6.83 -7.58
N ARG A 45 -9.20 -6.17 -7.96
CA ARG A 45 -7.99 -6.84 -8.43
C ARG A 45 -7.18 -7.40 -7.26
N CYS A 46 -6.60 -8.58 -7.48
CA CYS A 46 -5.71 -9.24 -6.52
C CYS A 46 -4.22 -9.14 -6.92
N ARG A 47 -3.92 -8.57 -8.09
CA ARG A 47 -2.57 -8.50 -8.66
C ARG A 47 -1.97 -7.10 -8.53
N LEU A 48 -0.93 -6.99 -7.71
CA LEU A 48 -0.09 -5.80 -7.62
C LEU A 48 0.81 -5.69 -8.85
N THR A 49 0.98 -4.49 -9.39
CA THR A 49 1.91 -4.22 -10.50
C THR A 49 3.24 -3.65 -9.98
N THR A 50 4.31 -3.76 -10.77
CA THR A 50 5.61 -3.15 -10.46
C THR A 50 5.47 -1.65 -10.20
N ALA A 51 4.76 -0.93 -11.08
CA ALA A 51 4.60 0.51 -10.92
C ALA A 51 3.82 0.89 -9.65
N GLU A 52 2.89 0.07 -9.18
CA GLU A 52 2.23 0.30 -7.89
C GLU A 52 3.18 0.02 -6.72
N LEU A 53 3.96 -1.05 -6.81
CA LEU A 53 4.95 -1.39 -5.79
C LEU A 53 5.97 -0.25 -5.62
N THR A 54 6.43 0.35 -6.72
CA THR A 54 7.49 1.37 -6.70
C THR A 54 6.98 2.78 -6.40
N CYS A 55 5.73 3.10 -6.79
CA CYS A 55 5.16 4.44 -6.58
C CYS A 55 4.39 4.59 -5.26
N ALA A 56 4.04 3.49 -4.60
CA ALA A 56 3.35 3.53 -3.33
C ALA A 56 4.29 3.92 -2.17
N GLU A 57 3.70 4.54 -1.16
CA GLU A 57 4.34 4.75 0.12
C GLU A 57 4.02 3.57 1.02
N TRP A 58 5.03 2.76 1.33
CA TRP A 58 4.89 1.56 2.12
C TRP A 58 5.31 1.82 3.56
N ARG A 59 4.51 1.29 4.48
CA ARG A 59 4.75 1.31 5.93
C ARG A 59 5.02 -0.08 6.45
N PHE A 60 5.78 -0.16 7.52
CA PHE A 60 6.19 -1.39 8.18
C PHE A 60 5.52 -1.57 9.53
N ARG A 61 5.12 -2.81 9.85
CA ARG A 61 4.87 -3.24 11.23
C ARG A 61 5.18 -4.72 11.44
N PHE A 62 5.54 -5.08 12.68
CA PHE A 62 5.57 -6.49 13.09
C PHE A 62 4.15 -7.01 13.28
N ARG A 63 3.90 -8.26 12.89
CA ARG A 63 2.61 -8.91 13.17
C ARG A 63 2.47 -9.31 14.63
N HIS A 64 3.60 -9.66 15.24
CA HIS A 64 3.73 -9.93 16.66
C HIS A 64 4.69 -8.90 17.24
N ASP A 65 4.13 -7.77 17.67
CA ASP A 65 4.90 -6.72 18.30
C ASP A 65 5.17 -7.09 19.76
N LEU A 66 6.21 -7.89 19.96
CA LEU A 66 6.65 -8.30 21.30
C LEU A 66 7.04 -7.09 22.15
N GLN A 67 7.55 -6.02 21.54
CA GLN A 67 7.87 -4.78 22.25
C GLN A 67 6.59 -4.19 22.84
N ALA A 68 5.53 -4.06 22.04
CA ALA A 68 4.23 -3.57 22.50
C ALA A 68 3.59 -4.44 23.61
N MET A 69 3.95 -5.72 23.75
CA MET A 69 3.46 -6.55 24.86
C MET A 69 4.07 -6.18 26.21
N HIS A 70 5.24 -5.55 26.21
CA HIS A 70 5.98 -5.16 27.42
C HIS A 70 5.90 -3.66 27.74
N LEU A 71 5.24 -2.86 26.91
CA LEU A 71 5.02 -1.44 27.15
C LEU A 71 3.88 -1.20 28.15
N THR A 72 4.09 -0.24 29.06
CA THR A 72 3.03 0.39 29.83
C THR A 72 2.04 1.14 28.92
N ASP A 73 0.88 1.53 29.43
CA ASP A 73 -0.12 2.24 28.62
C ASP A 73 0.38 3.59 28.09
N ALA A 74 1.16 4.33 28.90
CA ALA A 74 1.76 5.60 28.48
C ALA A 74 2.79 5.40 27.36
N GLU A 75 3.65 4.39 27.49
CA GLU A 75 4.64 4.05 26.46
C GLU A 75 3.98 3.51 25.19
N ARG A 76 2.86 2.79 25.32
CA ARG A 76 2.08 2.28 24.18
C ARG A 76 1.49 3.41 23.36
N GLU A 77 1.03 4.49 24.01
CA GLU A 77 0.52 5.66 23.30
C GLU A 77 1.64 6.38 22.56
N GLN A 78 2.76 6.66 23.23
CA GLN A 78 3.94 7.24 22.58
C GLN A 78 4.48 6.36 21.43
N TYR A 79 4.40 5.03 21.58
CA TYR A 79 4.79 4.09 20.54
C TYR A 79 3.83 4.10 19.34
N ARG A 80 2.52 4.32 19.54
CA ARG A 80 1.56 4.52 18.45
C ARG A 80 1.78 5.84 17.71
N GLU A 81 2.23 6.87 18.42
CA GLU A 81 2.55 8.18 17.83
C GLU A 81 3.85 8.17 17.02
N ARG A 82 4.72 7.15 17.19
CA ARG A 82 5.92 7.02 16.35
C ARG A 82 5.52 6.75 14.91
N ALA A 83 6.08 7.55 14.00
CA ALA A 83 5.90 7.36 12.58
C ALA A 83 6.35 5.92 12.19
N PRO A 84 5.49 5.15 11.48
CA PRO A 84 5.84 3.82 11.05
C PRO A 84 7.04 3.90 10.08
N ALA A 85 7.97 2.96 10.23
CA ALA A 85 9.13 2.87 9.34
C ALA A 85 8.66 2.72 7.88
N THR A 86 9.36 3.41 6.98
CA THR A 86 9.02 3.44 5.56
C THR A 86 9.86 2.45 4.79
N LEU A 87 9.28 1.94 3.70
CA LEU A 87 9.94 1.05 2.76
C LEU A 87 9.91 1.66 1.37
N HIS A 88 10.98 1.45 0.63
CA HIS A 88 11.11 1.93 -0.74
C HIS A 88 11.51 0.79 -1.67
N PHE A 89 10.77 0.67 -2.78
CA PHE A 89 11.01 -0.29 -3.84
C PHE A 89 11.38 0.50 -5.08
N ASP A 90 12.65 0.44 -5.47
CA ASP A 90 13.17 1.12 -6.64
C ASP A 90 12.81 0.35 -7.92
N PRO A 91 12.41 1.00 -9.03
CA PRO A 91 12.13 0.36 -10.31
C PRO A 91 13.24 -0.54 -10.87
N ASP A 92 14.50 -0.27 -10.53
CA ASP A 92 15.67 -1.06 -10.94
C ASP A 92 15.82 -2.36 -10.11
N GLY A 93 14.85 -2.66 -9.24
CA GLY A 93 14.80 -3.89 -8.47
C GLY A 93 15.57 -3.81 -7.15
N PHE A 94 15.85 -2.62 -6.63
CA PHE A 94 16.51 -2.42 -5.34
C PHE A 94 15.53 -2.04 -4.22
N TYR A 95 15.80 -2.50 -3.00
CA TYR A 95 14.98 -2.27 -1.82
C TYR A 95 15.79 -1.58 -0.73
N SER A 96 15.17 -0.58 -0.11
CA SER A 96 15.67 0.11 1.08
C SER A 96 14.55 0.35 2.10
N SER A 97 14.91 0.55 3.36
CA SER A 97 13.94 0.86 4.42
C SER A 97 14.58 1.64 5.56
N THR A 98 13.74 2.34 6.33
CA THR A 98 14.15 3.05 7.55
C THR A 98 14.01 2.20 8.81
N ILE A 99 13.85 0.89 8.67
CA ILE A 99 13.66 -0.03 9.79
C ILE A 99 14.99 -0.15 10.56
N PRO A 100 15.03 0.16 11.87
CA PRO A 100 16.26 0.07 12.64
C PRO A 100 16.87 -1.33 12.61
N GLY A 101 18.17 -1.41 12.32
CA GLY A 101 18.90 -2.68 12.26
C GLY A 101 18.57 -3.55 11.05
N ALA A 102 17.77 -3.08 10.10
CA ALA A 102 17.45 -3.86 8.90
C ALA A 102 18.70 -4.06 8.01
N PRO A 103 18.88 -5.25 7.41
CA PRO A 103 20.01 -5.50 6.51
C PRO A 103 20.10 -4.55 5.32
N SER A 104 18.97 -3.96 4.90
CA SER A 104 18.90 -2.94 3.86
C SER A 104 19.65 -1.65 4.19
N ALA A 105 19.90 -1.36 5.47
CA ALA A 105 20.73 -0.22 5.89
C ALA A 105 22.23 -0.49 5.70
N LEU A 106 22.64 -1.76 5.68
CA LEU A 106 24.05 -2.15 5.53
C LEU A 106 24.42 -2.39 4.06
N ARG A 107 23.47 -2.85 3.25
CA ARG A 107 23.67 -3.11 1.83
C ARG A 107 22.36 -3.06 1.04
N PRO A 108 22.40 -2.71 -0.25
CA PRO A 108 21.23 -2.82 -1.11
C PRO A 108 20.73 -4.27 -1.18
N LEU A 109 19.42 -4.46 -1.02
CA LEU A 109 18.77 -5.75 -1.26
C LEU A 109 18.04 -5.70 -2.60
N ARG A 110 17.97 -6.83 -3.30
CA ARG A 110 17.16 -6.95 -4.51
C ARG A 110 15.74 -7.36 -4.18
N TRP A 111 14.76 -6.83 -4.88
CA TRP A 111 13.39 -7.32 -4.81
C TRP A 111 12.93 -7.90 -6.15
N ARG A 112 11.93 -8.79 -6.09
CA ARG A 112 11.23 -9.29 -7.28
C ARG A 112 9.77 -9.55 -6.99
N LEU A 113 8.93 -9.26 -7.97
CA LEU A 113 7.53 -9.65 -8.00
C LEU A 113 7.42 -11.02 -8.69
N MET A 114 6.79 -11.97 -8.02
CA MET A 114 6.61 -13.34 -8.49
C MET A 114 5.12 -13.64 -8.61
N ALA A 115 4.75 -14.51 -9.55
CA ALA A 115 3.42 -15.08 -9.59
C ALA A 115 3.30 -16.19 -8.53
N ALA A 116 2.22 -16.22 -7.75
CA ALA A 116 1.90 -17.39 -6.96
C ALA A 116 1.47 -18.55 -7.88
N SER A 117 1.85 -19.77 -7.49
CA SER A 117 1.33 -20.99 -8.11
C SER A 117 -0.20 -21.02 -7.93
N GLY A 118 -0.96 -20.74 -8.99
CA GLY A 118 -2.42 -20.60 -8.93
C GLY A 118 -2.99 -19.29 -9.50
N GLY A 119 -2.15 -18.37 -9.99
CA GLY A 119 -2.56 -17.36 -10.98
C GLY A 119 -2.94 -15.97 -10.45
N ASP A 120 -3.57 -15.88 -9.27
CA ASP A 120 -4.23 -14.61 -8.89
C ASP A 120 -3.51 -13.78 -7.81
N SER A 121 -2.64 -14.40 -7.01
CA SER A 121 -1.90 -13.69 -5.97
C SER A 121 -0.47 -13.40 -6.42
N ALA A 122 -0.01 -12.17 -6.17
CA ALA A 122 1.40 -11.84 -6.33
C ALA A 122 2.17 -12.18 -5.04
N LEU A 123 3.43 -12.58 -5.19
CA LEU A 123 4.38 -12.72 -4.10
C LEU A 123 5.50 -11.70 -4.31
N VAL A 124 5.99 -11.11 -3.22
CA VAL A 124 7.18 -10.25 -3.25
C VAL A 124 8.31 -10.92 -2.48
N GLN A 125 9.47 -11.02 -3.11
CA GLN A 125 10.69 -11.48 -2.46
C GLN A 125 11.68 -10.33 -2.32
N ILE A 126 12.37 -10.24 -1.19
CA ILE A 126 13.40 -9.24 -0.91
C ILE A 126 14.67 -9.98 -0.44
N GLY A 127 15.68 -10.06 -1.29
CA GLY A 127 16.88 -10.86 -1.05
C GLY A 127 16.52 -12.31 -0.66
N SER A 128 17.07 -12.77 0.45
CA SER A 128 16.78 -14.09 1.04
C SER A 128 15.67 -14.06 2.09
N TYR A 129 14.95 -12.94 2.22
CA TYR A 129 13.85 -12.81 3.19
C TYR A 129 12.65 -13.70 2.81
N PRO A 130 11.87 -14.21 3.79
CA PRO A 130 10.68 -15.01 3.48
C PRO A 130 9.69 -14.28 2.58
N LEU A 131 9.08 -15.02 1.65
CA LEU A 131 8.13 -14.49 0.67
C LEU A 131 6.98 -13.76 1.34
N LEU A 132 6.65 -12.59 0.79
CA LEU A 132 5.52 -11.79 1.22
C LEU A 132 4.34 -12.05 0.28
N GLN A 133 3.23 -12.50 0.85
CA GLN A 133 1.97 -12.62 0.14
C GLN A 133 1.34 -11.25 -0.03
N VAL A 134 1.01 -10.89 -1.26
CA VAL A 134 0.37 -9.63 -1.60
C VAL A 134 -1.14 -9.81 -1.62
N GLU A 135 -1.87 -8.86 -1.05
CA GLU A 135 -3.32 -8.81 -1.10
C GLU A 135 -3.84 -7.37 -1.14
N ARG A 136 -5.04 -7.22 -1.68
CA ARG A 136 -5.78 -5.97 -1.69
C ARG A 136 -6.47 -5.78 -0.35
N THR A 137 -6.43 -4.58 0.22
CA THR A 137 -7.13 -4.27 1.46
C THR A 137 -8.54 -3.72 1.18
N PRO A 138 -9.49 -3.82 2.14
CA PRO A 138 -10.84 -3.30 1.93
C PRO A 138 -10.88 -1.82 1.59
N ASP A 139 -9.97 -1.02 2.13
CA ASP A 139 -9.82 0.41 1.85
C ASP A 139 -9.15 0.71 0.49
N TRP A 140 -8.96 -0.29 -0.37
CA TRP A 140 -8.34 -0.20 -1.70
C TRP A 140 -6.83 0.10 -1.68
N GLY A 141 -6.20 -0.09 -0.54
CA GLY A 141 -4.74 -0.15 -0.45
C GLY A 141 -4.18 -1.52 -0.84
N TRP A 142 -2.88 -1.67 -0.63
CA TRP A 142 -2.18 -2.93 -0.74
C TRP A 142 -1.57 -3.32 0.60
N ARG A 143 -1.51 -4.62 0.81
CA ARG A 143 -0.80 -5.23 1.94
C ARG A 143 0.09 -6.36 1.43
N MET A 144 1.27 -6.48 2.01
CA MET A 144 2.21 -7.57 1.79
C MET A 144 2.58 -8.16 3.14
N ARG A 145 2.45 -9.47 3.35
CA ARG A 145 2.74 -10.07 4.66
C ARG A 145 3.36 -11.45 4.59
N ASN A 146 4.08 -11.79 5.65
CA ASN A 146 4.47 -13.16 5.95
C ASN A 146 4.11 -13.48 7.41
N GLN A 147 4.72 -14.50 7.99
CA GLN A 147 4.48 -14.88 9.39
C GLN A 147 5.05 -13.90 10.42
N PHE A 148 5.97 -13.01 10.04
CA PHE A 148 6.68 -12.11 10.95
C PHE A 148 6.22 -10.65 10.82
N VAL A 149 6.05 -10.18 9.59
CA VAL A 149 5.90 -8.75 9.29
C VAL A 149 4.77 -8.50 8.32
N GLU A 150 4.33 -7.24 8.29
CA GLU A 150 3.34 -6.73 7.37
C GLU A 150 3.79 -5.36 6.83
N PHE A 151 3.74 -5.22 5.52
CA PHE A 151 3.93 -3.96 4.81
C PHE A 151 2.60 -3.52 4.24
N TYR A 152 2.26 -2.25 4.35
CA TYR A 152 0.95 -1.76 3.92
C TYR A 152 1.03 -0.35 3.35
N THR A 153 0.10 -0.02 2.46
CA THR A 153 -0.07 1.35 1.97
C THR A 153 -1.06 2.09 2.86
N GLU A 154 -0.76 3.34 3.18
CA GLU A 154 -1.70 4.21 3.89
C GLU A 154 -2.44 5.11 2.90
N ALA A 155 -3.71 5.40 3.22
CA ALA A 155 -4.43 6.46 2.54
C ALA A 155 -3.65 7.76 2.76
N ARG A 156 -3.06 8.32 1.70
CA ARG A 156 -2.58 9.69 1.79
C ARG A 156 -3.80 10.57 2.07
N PRO A 157 -3.81 11.37 3.15
CA PRO A 157 -4.78 12.43 3.23
C PRO A 157 -4.63 13.28 1.96
N PRO A 158 -5.74 13.75 1.35
CA PRO A 158 -5.64 14.63 0.20
C PRO A 158 -4.69 15.76 0.58
N LYS A 159 -3.57 15.91 -0.16
CA LYS A 159 -2.70 17.07 0.01
C LYS A 159 -3.61 18.27 -0.13
N GLU A 160 -3.78 19.06 0.93
CA GLU A 160 -4.38 20.37 0.81
C GLU A 160 -3.54 21.10 -0.21
N SER A 161 -4.08 21.24 -1.42
CA SER A 161 -3.48 22.06 -2.45
C SER A 161 -3.46 23.47 -1.88
N GLY A 162 -2.31 23.87 -1.35
CA GLY A 162 -2.05 25.23 -0.90
C GLY A 162 -2.54 26.19 -1.96
N ARG A 163 -3.49 27.03 -1.56
CA ARG A 163 -3.96 28.16 -2.35
C ARG A 163 -2.89 29.24 -2.41
#